data_AF-A0A6N8NRN1-F1
#
_entry.id   AF-A0A6N8NRN1-F1
#
_cell.length_a   1.000
_cell.length_b   1.000
_cell.length_c   1.000
_cell.angle_alpha   90.00
_cell.angle_beta   90.00
_cell.angle_gamma   90.00
#
_symmetry.space_group_name_H-M   'P 1'
#
loop_
_entity.id
_entity.type
_entity.pdbx_description
1 polymer ?
#
loop_
_entity_poly.entity_id
_entity_poly.type
_entity_poly.pdbx_seq_one_letter_code
_entity_poly.pdbx_strand_id
1 'polypeptide(L)'
;YLLYYFKQKEMLAIEMGEYYKGGARAQVVQKVEKQLFELYKNPELKVKPKELEQRGGAYYSDAACEVINAIYNDKQAEHYVNIPHHGQIDNIPADWAVEMTCKLGRDGATPHPRITHFDDKVMGLIHTIKGFEIAASNAALSGEFNDVLLALNLSPLVHSDRDAELLAREMILAHEKWL
;
A
#
# COMPACT_ATOMS: atom_id res chain seq x y z
N TYR A 1 -5.86 -7.24 2.30
CA TYR A 1 -5.74 -6.85 0.88
C TYR A 1 -6.02 -7.98 -0.12
N LEU A 2 -5.58 -9.23 0.11
CA LEU A 2 -5.82 -10.33 -0.84
C LEU A 2 -7.29 -10.57 -1.23
N LEU A 3 -8.25 -10.19 -0.38
CA LEU A 3 -9.69 -10.25 -0.69
C LEU A 3 -10.04 -9.51 -1.98
N TYR A 4 -9.36 -8.41 -2.32
CA TYR A 4 -9.60 -7.66 -3.56
C TYR A 4 -9.27 -8.45 -4.82
N TYR A 5 -8.33 -9.39 -4.73
CA TYR A 5 -7.87 -10.21 -5.85
C TYR A 5 -8.66 -11.53 -5.93
N PHE A 6 -8.99 -12.14 -4.80
CA PHE A 6 -9.70 -13.44 -4.77
C PHE A 6 -11.22 -13.34 -4.68
N LYS A 7 -11.75 -12.21 -4.20
CA LYS A 7 -13.18 -11.96 -3.99
C LYS A 7 -13.62 -10.65 -4.62
N GLN A 8 -13.11 -10.38 -5.82
CA GLN A 8 -13.27 -9.07 -6.46
C GLN A 8 -14.75 -8.68 -6.64
N LYS A 9 -15.61 -9.63 -7.03
CA LYS A 9 -17.05 -9.38 -7.22
C LYS A 9 -17.73 -9.00 -5.92
N GLU A 10 -17.42 -9.72 -4.84
CA GLU A 10 -17.97 -9.48 -3.51
C GLU A 10 -17.46 -8.17 -2.93
N MET A 11 -16.16 -7.88 -3.06
CA MET A 11 -15.57 -6.63 -2.62
C MET A 11 -16.17 -5.43 -3.35
N LEU A 12 -16.33 -5.52 -4.67
CA LEU A 12 -16.98 -4.47 -5.46
C LEU A 12 -18.43 -4.25 -5.01
N ALA A 13 -19.19 -5.32 -4.78
CA ALA A 13 -20.57 -5.21 -4.30
C ALA A 13 -20.65 -4.54 -2.91
N ILE A 14 -19.71 -4.86 -2.01
CA ILE A 14 -19.60 -4.20 -0.69
C ILE A 14 -19.29 -2.70 -0.88
N GLU A 15 -18.27 -2.37 -1.67
CA GLU A 15 -17.85 -0.98 -1.89
C GLU A 15 -18.93 -0.14 -2.57
N MET A 16 -19.67 -0.70 -3.53
CA MET A 16 -20.84 -0.03 -4.12
C MET A 16 -21.94 0.18 -3.08
N GLY A 17 -22.21 -0.83 -2.24
CA GLY A 17 -23.18 -0.71 -1.15
C GLY A 17 -22.83 0.37 -0.13
N GLU A 18 -21.56 0.49 0.22
CA GLU A 18 -21.05 1.56 1.09
C GLU A 18 -21.13 2.93 0.40
N TYR A 19 -20.75 3.00 -0.88
CA TYR A 19 -20.80 4.22 -1.68
C TYR A 19 -22.21 4.81 -1.74
N TYR A 20 -23.23 3.99 -1.99
CA TYR A 20 -24.62 4.46 -2.03
C TYR A 20 -25.19 4.86 -0.65
N LYS A 21 -24.62 4.33 0.45
CA LYS A 21 -25.08 4.66 1.82
C LYS A 21 -24.40 5.89 2.40
N GLY A 22 -23.11 6.07 2.14
CA GLY A 22 -22.27 7.01 2.89
C GLY A 22 -21.19 7.71 2.06
N GLY A 23 -21.11 7.42 0.76
CA GLY A 23 -20.07 7.89 -0.13
C GLY A 23 -18.81 7.03 -0.09
N ALA A 24 -17.76 7.47 -0.79
CA ALA A 24 -16.49 6.76 -0.81
C ALA A 24 -15.81 6.78 0.56
N ARG A 25 -14.94 5.81 0.83
CA ARG A 25 -14.19 5.72 2.10
C ARG A 25 -13.46 7.03 2.43
N ALA A 26 -12.91 7.71 1.42
CA ALA A 26 -12.27 9.01 1.59
C ALA A 26 -13.20 10.09 2.17
N GLN A 27 -14.46 10.15 1.73
CA GLN A 27 -15.45 11.12 2.25
C GLN A 27 -15.83 10.82 3.70
N VAL A 28 -15.89 9.54 4.07
CA VAL A 28 -16.09 9.12 5.47
C VAL A 28 -14.90 9.59 6.32
N VAL A 29 -13.67 9.35 5.85
CA VAL A 29 -12.45 9.77 6.56
C VAL A 29 -12.37 11.30 6.70
N GLN A 30 -12.70 12.06 5.66
CA GLN A 30 -12.73 13.53 5.73
C GLN A 30 -13.67 14.06 6.82
N LYS A 31 -14.83 13.42 7.01
CA LYS A 31 -15.77 13.79 8.09
C LYS A 31 -15.16 13.51 9.46
N VAL A 32 -14.54 12.34 9.64
CA VAL A 32 -13.86 11.96 10.88
C VAL A 32 -12.69 12.91 11.17
N GLU A 33 -11.88 13.25 10.17
CA GLU A 33 -10.77 14.20 10.33
C GLU A 33 -11.26 15.60 10.71
N LYS A 34 -12.35 16.08 10.10
CA LYS A 34 -12.93 17.38 10.48
C LYS A 34 -13.37 17.40 11.95
N GLN A 35 -13.96 16.31 12.44
CA GLN A 35 -14.34 16.17 13.86
C GLN A 35 -13.10 16.14 14.76
N LEU A 36 -12.08 15.38 14.38
CA LEU A 36 -10.80 15.32 15.10
C LEU A 36 -10.13 16.69 15.19
N PHE A 37 -10.08 17.45 14.08
CA PHE A 37 -9.51 18.79 14.10
C PHE A 37 -10.28 19.75 15.01
N GLU A 38 -11.61 19.63 15.11
CA GLU A 38 -12.38 20.42 16.05
C GLU A 38 -12.03 20.07 17.50
N LEU A 39 -11.92 18.77 17.82
CA LEU A 39 -11.50 18.31 19.15
C LEU A 39 -10.10 18.82 19.51
N TYR A 40 -9.16 18.77 18.56
CA TYR A 40 -7.78 19.21 18.75
C TYR A 40 -7.62 20.73 18.88
N LYS A 41 -8.65 21.55 18.64
CA LYS A 41 -8.61 22.98 18.99
C LYS A 41 -8.57 23.23 20.50
N ASN A 42 -9.00 22.26 21.31
CA ASN A 42 -8.95 22.38 22.76
C ASN A 42 -7.53 22.04 23.27
N PRO A 43 -6.73 23.01 23.75
CA PRO A 43 -5.38 22.75 24.24
C PRO A 43 -5.34 21.89 25.52
N GLU A 44 -6.46 21.78 26.25
CA GLU A 44 -6.55 20.96 27.46
C GLU A 44 -6.90 19.48 27.17
N LEU A 45 -7.06 19.11 25.90
CA LEU A 45 -7.32 17.74 25.50
C LEU A 45 -6.08 16.86 25.74
N LYS A 46 -6.12 16.05 26.80
CA LYS A 46 -5.01 15.20 27.27
C LYS A 46 -5.23 13.70 27.02
N VAL A 47 -6.31 13.33 26.35
CA VAL A 47 -6.69 11.95 26.08
C VAL A 47 -6.85 11.76 24.58
N LYS A 48 -6.34 10.63 24.07
CA LYS A 48 -6.52 10.22 22.67
C LYS A 48 -8.03 10.14 22.35
N PRO A 49 -8.55 10.95 21.39
CA PRO A 49 -9.94 10.85 20.98
C PRO A 49 -10.28 9.46 20.44
N LYS A 50 -11.46 8.94 20.80
CA LYS A 50 -11.92 7.62 20.33
C LYS A 50 -12.17 7.62 18.83
N GLU A 51 -12.55 8.77 18.27
CA GLU A 51 -12.77 9.00 16.84
C GLU A 51 -11.51 8.68 16.03
N LEU A 52 -10.31 8.83 16.61
CA LEU A 52 -9.06 8.52 15.95
C LEU A 52 -8.95 7.03 15.61
N GLU A 53 -9.58 6.15 16.40
CA GLU A 53 -9.61 4.71 16.18
C GLU A 53 -10.48 4.31 14.99
N GLN A 54 -11.35 5.22 14.51
CA GLN A 54 -12.15 5.00 13.30
C GLN A 54 -11.32 5.14 12.01
N ARG A 55 -10.08 5.66 12.11
CA ARG A 55 -9.11 5.63 11.02
C ARG A 55 -8.51 4.24 10.88
N GLY A 56 -8.33 3.79 9.64
CA GLY A 56 -7.76 2.47 9.32
C GLY A 56 -6.25 2.33 9.51
N GLY A 57 -5.65 3.07 10.45
CA GLY A 57 -4.20 3.11 10.69
C GLY A 57 -3.80 2.85 12.14
N ALA A 58 -4.67 2.20 12.92
CA ALA A 58 -4.35 1.81 14.28
C ALA A 58 -3.05 0.98 14.32
N TYR A 59 -2.23 1.18 15.36
CA TYR A 59 -0.92 0.55 15.57
C TYR A 59 0.22 0.95 14.62
N TYR A 60 -0.03 1.76 13.59
CA TYR A 60 1.06 2.23 12.72
C TYR A 60 2.11 3.06 13.48
N SER A 61 1.67 3.87 14.44
CA SER A 61 2.58 4.62 15.33
C SER A 61 3.48 3.72 16.15
N ASP A 62 2.95 2.61 16.67
CA ASP A 62 3.70 1.68 17.51
C ASP A 62 4.73 0.92 16.66
N ALA A 63 4.34 0.49 15.46
CA ALA A 63 5.26 -0.11 14.50
C ALA A 63 6.40 0.85 14.11
N ALA A 64 6.08 2.12 13.82
CA ALA A 64 7.09 3.12 13.48
C ALA A 64 8.03 3.43 14.66
N CYS A 65 7.47 3.64 15.85
CA CYS A 65 8.25 3.88 17.06
C CYS A 65 9.16 2.70 17.38
N GLU A 66 8.68 1.45 17.26
CA GLU A 66 9.53 0.30 17.54
C GLU A 66 10.61 0.06 16.48
N VAL A 67 10.37 0.37 15.20
CA VAL A 67 11.43 0.37 14.18
C VAL A 67 12.52 1.38 14.52
N ILE A 68 12.15 2.61 14.88
CA ILE A 68 13.10 3.65 15.30
C ILE A 68 13.87 3.19 16.54
N ASN A 69 13.16 2.64 17.52
CA ASN A 69 13.72 2.13 18.78
C ASN A 69 14.70 0.97 18.52
N ALA A 70 14.38 0.06 17.61
CA ALA A 70 15.20 -1.07 17.24
C ALA A 70 16.51 -0.65 16.57
N ILE A 71 16.43 0.32 15.65
CA ILE A 71 17.61 0.87 14.97
C ILE A 71 18.49 1.64 15.97
N TYR A 72 17.88 2.58 16.70
CA TYR A 72 18.63 3.47 17.60
C TYR A 72 19.30 2.73 18.76
N ASN A 73 18.60 1.78 19.39
CA ASN A 73 19.10 1.03 20.53
C ASN A 73 19.73 -0.33 20.14
N ASP A 74 19.90 -0.59 18.84
CA ASP A 74 20.48 -1.82 18.33
C ASP A 74 19.82 -3.09 18.92
N LYS A 75 18.48 -3.10 19.01
CA LYS A 75 17.74 -4.16 19.70
C LYS A 75 17.84 -5.53 19.04
N GLN A 76 18.23 -5.58 17.76
CA GLN A 76 18.22 -6.78 16.94
C GLN A 76 16.83 -7.45 16.91
N ALA A 77 15.78 -6.62 16.87
CA ALA A 77 14.38 -7.06 16.96
C ALA A 77 13.83 -7.46 15.59
N GLU A 78 12.90 -8.41 15.55
CA GLU A 78 12.22 -8.82 14.32
C GLU A 78 11.08 -7.85 13.99
N HIS A 79 11.06 -7.31 12.76
CA HIS A 79 9.93 -6.58 12.20
C HIS A 79 9.67 -6.98 10.74
N TYR A 80 8.44 -6.75 10.29
CA TYR A 80 8.09 -6.81 8.87
C TYR A 80 8.34 -5.44 8.25
N VAL A 81 9.21 -5.38 7.25
CA VAL A 81 9.57 -4.14 6.56
C VAL A 81 9.73 -4.39 5.07
N ASN A 82 9.52 -3.34 4.28
CA ASN A 82 9.76 -3.34 2.84
C ASN A 82 11.24 -3.06 2.58
N ILE A 83 11.93 -3.99 1.92
CA ILE A 83 13.36 -3.87 1.59
C ILE A 83 13.64 -4.38 0.18
N PRO A 84 14.69 -3.86 -0.50
CA PRO A 84 15.30 -4.59 -1.60
C PRO A 84 15.95 -5.87 -1.04
N HIS A 85 15.55 -7.04 -1.55
CA HIS A 85 15.99 -8.30 -0.95
C HIS A 85 17.37 -8.76 -1.46
N HIS A 86 17.90 -8.16 -2.54
CA HIS A 86 19.24 -8.41 -3.07
C HIS A 86 19.60 -9.90 -3.26
N GLY A 87 18.62 -10.69 -3.74
CA GLY A 87 18.80 -12.12 -3.99
C GLY A 87 18.63 -13.03 -2.77
N GLN A 88 18.21 -12.50 -1.62
CA GLN A 88 17.84 -13.32 -0.45
C GLN A 88 16.74 -14.35 -0.76
N ILE A 89 15.80 -13.98 -1.63
CA ILE A 89 14.78 -14.86 -2.18
C ILE A 89 15.26 -15.32 -3.56
N ASP A 90 15.40 -16.62 -3.75
CA ASP A 90 16.07 -17.24 -4.91
C ASP A 90 15.15 -17.42 -6.14
N ASN A 91 13.82 -17.32 -5.97
CA ASN A 91 12.84 -17.54 -7.03
C ASN A 91 12.17 -16.25 -7.54
N ILE A 92 12.71 -15.06 -7.22
CA ILE A 92 12.32 -13.77 -7.80
C ILE A 92 13.57 -12.94 -8.18
N PRO A 93 13.45 -11.95 -9.10
CA PRO A 93 14.56 -11.06 -9.45
C PRO A 93 15.15 -10.29 -8.26
N ALA A 94 16.47 -10.25 -8.15
CA ALA A 94 17.21 -9.73 -6.99
C ALA A 94 17.05 -8.21 -6.75
N ASP A 95 16.58 -7.47 -7.74
CA ASP A 95 16.34 -6.04 -7.71
C ASP A 95 14.92 -5.68 -7.21
N TRP A 96 14.09 -6.67 -6.90
CA TRP A 96 12.74 -6.43 -6.40
C TRP A 96 12.75 -6.04 -4.92
N ALA A 97 11.78 -5.19 -4.55
CA ALA A 97 11.44 -4.92 -3.17
C ALA A 97 10.33 -5.87 -2.69
N VAL A 98 10.47 -6.38 -1.47
CA VAL A 98 9.52 -7.27 -0.80
C VAL A 98 9.28 -6.81 0.64
N GLU A 99 8.09 -7.07 1.16
CA GLU A 99 7.82 -7.01 2.59
C GLU A 99 8.14 -8.36 3.22
N MET A 100 9.12 -8.41 4.13
CA MET A 100 9.49 -9.64 4.81
C MET A 100 9.99 -9.39 6.23
N THR A 101 10.04 -10.45 7.03
CA THR A 101 10.65 -10.39 8.36
C THR A 101 12.14 -10.08 8.24
N CYS A 102 12.57 -9.03 8.92
CA CYS A 102 13.96 -8.61 9.03
C CYS A 102 14.34 -8.44 10.51
N LYS A 103 15.61 -8.62 10.83
CA LYS A 103 16.20 -8.16 12.08
C LYS A 103 16.61 -6.70 11.91
N LEU A 104 16.16 -5.83 12.80
CA LEU A 104 16.51 -4.42 12.83
C LEU A 104 17.44 -4.11 14.00
N GLY A 105 18.54 -3.46 13.66
CA GLY A 105 19.52 -2.94 14.61
C GLY A 105 20.23 -1.71 14.04
N ARG A 106 21.41 -1.39 14.58
CA ARG A 106 22.15 -0.18 14.19
C ARG A 106 22.48 -0.09 12.69
N ASP A 107 22.63 -1.24 12.04
CA ASP A 107 22.99 -1.37 10.62
C ASP A 107 21.75 -1.37 9.69
N GLY A 108 20.57 -1.11 10.25
CA GLY A 108 19.30 -1.14 9.53
C GLY A 108 18.67 -2.53 9.50
N ALA A 109 17.96 -2.82 8.41
CA ALA A 109 17.19 -4.04 8.24
C ALA A 109 18.03 -5.14 7.57
N THR A 110 18.20 -6.27 8.25
CA THR A 110 18.81 -7.49 7.70
C THR A 110 17.71 -8.55 7.49
N PRO A 111 17.50 -9.06 6.26
CA PRO A 111 16.51 -10.11 6.01
C PRO A 111 16.68 -11.31 6.96
N HIS A 112 15.58 -11.83 7.48
CA HIS A 112 15.63 -13.01 8.34
C HIS A 112 15.90 -14.28 7.49
N PRO A 113 16.81 -15.19 7.88
CA PRO A 113 17.19 -16.38 7.08
C PRO A 113 16.11 -17.47 6.99
N ARG A 114 14.89 -17.21 7.46
CA ARG A 114 13.81 -18.22 7.54
C ARG A 114 13.12 -18.38 6.20
N ILE A 115 13.11 -17.33 5.39
CA ILE A 115 12.49 -17.30 4.08
C ILE A 115 13.58 -16.97 3.08
N THR A 116 13.90 -17.94 2.23
CA THR A 116 14.85 -17.81 1.10
C THR A 116 14.20 -18.19 -0.23
N HIS A 117 12.96 -18.66 -0.20
CA HIS A 117 12.20 -19.14 -1.34
C HIS A 117 10.71 -18.93 -1.02
N PHE A 118 9.95 -18.33 -1.94
CA PHE A 118 8.51 -18.21 -1.78
C PHE A 118 7.80 -19.49 -2.26
N ASP A 119 6.65 -19.83 -1.65
CA ASP A 119 5.85 -20.97 -2.13
C ASP A 119 5.42 -20.73 -3.59
N ASP A 120 5.72 -21.68 -4.48
CA ASP A 120 5.38 -21.58 -5.91
C ASP A 120 3.91 -21.23 -6.16
N LYS A 121 3.01 -21.61 -5.25
CA LYS A 121 1.57 -21.33 -5.34
C LYS A 121 1.23 -19.83 -5.33
N VAL A 122 2.09 -18.97 -4.74
CA VAL A 122 1.84 -17.52 -4.67
C VAL A 122 2.52 -16.73 -5.80
N MET A 123 3.41 -17.37 -6.56
CA MET A 123 4.28 -16.72 -7.53
C MET A 123 3.51 -16.01 -8.64
N GLY A 124 2.41 -16.61 -9.13
CA GLY A 124 1.58 -15.99 -10.17
C GLY A 124 1.02 -14.63 -9.73
N LEU A 125 0.62 -14.49 -8.47
CA LEU A 125 0.10 -13.22 -7.94
C LEU A 125 1.23 -12.21 -7.72
N ILE A 126 2.36 -12.64 -7.15
CA ILE A 126 3.52 -11.78 -6.90
C ILE A 126 4.02 -11.16 -8.21
N HIS A 127 4.23 -11.97 -9.26
CA HIS A 127 4.70 -11.48 -10.55
C HIS A 127 3.71 -10.54 -11.22
N THR A 128 2.41 -10.84 -11.14
CA THR A 128 1.36 -9.98 -11.72
C THR A 128 1.35 -8.60 -11.05
N ILE A 129 1.33 -8.56 -9.72
CA ILE A 129 1.32 -7.28 -8.98
C ILE A 129 2.63 -6.52 -9.20
N LYS A 130 3.78 -7.19 -9.12
CA LYS A 130 5.07 -6.52 -9.33
C LYS A 130 5.23 -5.99 -10.75
N GLY A 131 4.76 -6.72 -11.75
CA GLY A 131 4.74 -6.26 -13.15
C GLY A 131 3.95 -4.96 -13.31
N PHE A 132 2.79 -4.87 -12.67
CA PHE A 132 2.01 -3.62 -12.59
C PHE A 132 2.78 -2.50 -11.89
N GLU A 133 3.36 -2.76 -10.71
CA GLU A 133 4.10 -1.74 -9.92
C GLU A 133 5.28 -1.14 -10.71
N ILE A 134 6.04 -1.98 -11.40
CA ILE A 134 7.18 -1.55 -12.23
C ILE A 134 6.68 -0.74 -13.43
N ALA A 135 5.65 -1.20 -14.14
CA ALA A 135 5.09 -0.48 -15.27
C ALA A 135 4.50 0.88 -14.87
N ALA A 136 3.78 0.95 -13.74
CA ALA A 136 3.25 2.19 -13.21
C ALA A 136 4.35 3.17 -12.80
N SER A 137 5.43 2.66 -12.19
CA SER A 137 6.60 3.48 -11.84
C SER A 137 7.29 4.04 -13.10
N ASN A 138 7.45 3.22 -14.14
CA ASN A 138 8.01 3.67 -15.41
C ASN A 138 7.13 4.72 -16.08
N ALA A 139 5.80 4.53 -16.08
CA ALA A 139 4.85 5.51 -16.62
C ALA A 139 4.93 6.85 -15.88
N ALA A 140 5.10 6.84 -14.56
CA ALA A 140 5.27 8.06 -13.77
C ALA A 140 6.60 8.78 -14.08
N LEU A 141 7.65 8.03 -14.45
CA LEU A 141 8.94 8.60 -14.84
C LEU A 141 8.96 9.10 -16.28
N SER A 142 8.29 8.40 -17.20
CA SER A 142 8.28 8.76 -18.62
C SER A 142 7.29 9.88 -18.93
N GLY A 143 6.15 9.92 -18.21
CA GLY A 143 5.04 10.83 -18.52
C GLY A 143 4.27 10.46 -19.78
N GLU A 144 4.57 9.31 -20.40
CA GLU A 144 3.97 8.90 -21.67
C GLU A 144 2.62 8.20 -21.45
N PHE A 145 1.59 8.64 -22.19
CA PHE A 145 0.24 8.09 -22.04
C PHE A 145 0.17 6.58 -22.32
N ASN A 146 0.94 6.09 -23.30
CA ASN A 146 0.98 4.67 -23.63
C ASN A 146 1.58 3.82 -22.49
N ASP A 147 2.51 4.36 -21.71
CA ASP A 147 3.06 3.66 -20.56
C ASP A 147 2.04 3.58 -19.42
N VAL A 148 1.22 4.63 -19.24
CA VAL A 148 0.07 4.61 -18.31
C VAL A 148 -0.94 3.54 -18.73
N LEU A 149 -1.27 3.45 -20.03
CA LEU A 149 -2.16 2.41 -20.55
C LEU A 149 -1.60 1.01 -20.32
N LEU A 150 -0.31 0.80 -20.59
CA LEU A 150 0.36 -0.47 -20.34
C LEU A 150 0.26 -0.84 -18.86
N ALA A 151 0.58 0.09 -17.95
CA ALA A 151 0.48 -0.15 -16.52
C ALA A 151 -0.94 -0.55 -16.11
N LEU A 152 -1.96 0.22 -16.51
CA LEU A 152 -3.34 -0.11 -16.15
C LEU A 152 -3.79 -1.47 -16.69
N ASN A 153 -3.39 -1.85 -17.91
CA ASN A 153 -3.71 -3.17 -18.47
C ASN A 153 -2.99 -4.33 -17.77
N LEU A 154 -1.85 -4.08 -17.12
CA LEU A 154 -1.15 -5.08 -16.30
C LEU A 154 -1.75 -5.24 -14.90
N SER A 155 -2.59 -4.29 -14.46
CA SER A 155 -3.28 -4.40 -13.18
C SER A 155 -4.31 -5.53 -13.23
N PRO A 156 -4.28 -6.53 -12.32
CA PRO A 156 -5.25 -7.62 -12.31
C PRO A 156 -6.67 -7.16 -11.90
N LEU A 157 -6.85 -5.88 -11.56
CA LEU A 157 -8.13 -5.29 -11.20
C LEU A 157 -8.80 -4.56 -12.38
N VAL A 158 -8.11 -4.40 -13.50
CA VAL A 158 -8.62 -3.80 -14.74
C VAL A 158 -8.81 -4.89 -15.78
N HIS A 159 -10.03 -5.08 -16.26
CA HIS A 159 -10.41 -6.24 -17.08
C HIS A 159 -10.60 -5.94 -18.56
N SER A 160 -10.30 -4.71 -18.99
CA SER A 160 -10.63 -4.20 -20.32
C SER A 160 -9.69 -3.06 -20.69
N ASP A 161 -9.09 -3.12 -21.89
CA ASP A 161 -8.22 -2.06 -22.42
C ASP A 161 -8.99 -0.74 -22.60
N ARG A 162 -10.26 -0.84 -23.01
CA ARG A 162 -11.15 0.30 -23.17
C ARG A 162 -11.42 0.99 -21.84
N ASP A 163 -11.63 0.20 -20.78
CA ASP A 163 -11.84 0.75 -19.44
C ASP A 163 -10.54 1.34 -18.87
N ALA A 164 -9.40 0.74 -19.21
CA ALA A 164 -8.08 1.28 -18.87
C ALA A 164 -7.85 2.65 -19.53
N GLU A 165 -8.17 2.82 -20.82
CA GLU A 165 -8.03 4.10 -21.51
C GLU A 165 -8.92 5.18 -20.91
N LEU A 166 -10.19 4.85 -20.66
CA LEU A 166 -11.13 5.77 -20.02
C LEU A 166 -10.60 6.19 -18.64
N LEU A 167 -10.18 5.22 -17.82
CA LEU A 167 -9.64 5.47 -16.49
C LEU A 167 -8.37 6.34 -16.55
N ALA A 168 -7.45 6.07 -17.47
CA ALA A 168 -6.22 6.85 -17.63
C ALA A 168 -6.53 8.33 -17.90
N ARG A 169 -7.43 8.61 -18.86
CA ARG A 169 -7.81 9.98 -19.23
C ARG A 169 -8.44 10.72 -18.06
N GLU A 170 -9.42 10.09 -17.41
CA GLU A 170 -10.13 10.69 -16.27
C GLU A 170 -9.19 10.94 -15.08
N MET A 171 -8.30 9.98 -14.77
CA MET A 171 -7.36 10.13 -13.66
C MET A 171 -6.28 11.18 -13.92
N ILE A 172 -5.74 11.28 -15.14
CA ILE A 172 -4.77 12.32 -15.48
C ILE A 172 -5.40 13.70 -15.34
N LEU A 173 -6.61 13.91 -15.87
CA LEU A 173 -7.33 15.17 -15.72
C LEU A 173 -7.63 15.50 -14.25
N ALA A 174 -8.08 14.52 -13.47
CA ALA A 174 -8.37 14.72 -12.04
C ALA A 174 -7.12 15.08 -11.22
N HIS A 175 -5.92 14.71 -11.69
CA HIS A 175 -4.64 14.93 -11.00
C HIS A 175 -3.71 15.91 -11.70
N GLU A 176 -4.16 16.65 -12.72
CA GLU A 176 -3.35 17.59 -13.53
C GLU A 176 -2.48 18.53 -12.68
N LYS A 177 -2.98 18.97 -11.53
CA LYS A 177 -2.25 19.86 -10.61
C LYS A 177 -1.01 19.23 -9.97
N TRP A 178 -0.95 17.90 -9.90
CA TRP A 178 0.03 17.14 -9.11
C TRP A 178 0.98 16.28 -9.97
N LEU A 179 0.74 16.22 -11.29
CA LEU A 179 1.54 15.52 -12.29
C LEU A 179 2.40 16.54 -13.05
#